data_AF-A0A067F2K1-F1
#
_entry.id   AF-A0A067F2K1-F1
#
_cell.length_a   1.000
_cell.length_b   1.000
_cell.length_c   1.000
_cell.angle_alpha   90.00
_cell.angle_beta   90.00
_cell.angle_gamma   90.00
#
_symmetry.space_group_name_H-M   'P 1'
#
loop_
_entity.id
_entity.type
_entity.pdbx_description
1 polymer ?
#
loop_
_entity_poly.entity_id
_entity_poly.type
_entity_poly.pdbx_seq_one_letter_code
_entity_poly.pdbx_strand_id
1 'polypeptide(L)' 'HIVREKWIDIEKAKIIREKLKWCYRIEGVNHMQKCRHLVNQYLESTRGIGWGKDGRHPSLHGPKVEAVESEE' A
#
# COMPACT_ATOMS: atom_id res chain seq x y z
N HIS A 1 17.74 7.79 -13.38
CA HIS A 1 16.78 8.24 -12.34
C HIS A 1 15.62 7.29 -12.08
N ILE A 2 15.11 6.51 -13.06
CA ILE A 2 13.94 5.62 -12.91
C ILE A 2 14.09 4.55 -11.80
N VAL A 3 15.27 3.93 -11.67
CA VAL A 3 15.49 2.88 -10.66
C VAL A 3 15.45 3.45 -9.23
N ARG A 4 16.02 4.65 -9.03
CA ARG A 4 16.00 5.33 -7.72
C ARG A 4 14.59 5.63 -7.26
N GLU A 5 13.73 6.14 -8.15
CA GLU A 5 12.33 6.41 -7.83
C GLU A 5 11.57 5.13 -7.46
N LYS A 6 11.81 4.03 -8.19
CA LYS A 6 11.25 2.71 -7.82
C LYS A 6 11.69 2.26 -6.43
N TRP A 7 12.97 2.46 -6.07
CA TRP A 7 13.45 2.16 -4.72
C TRP A 7 12.79 3.04 -3.66
N ILE A 8 12.63 4.33 -3.94
CA ILE A 8 11.93 5.26 -3.04
C ILE A 8 10.49 4.77 -2.79
N ASP A 9 9.77 4.35 -3.83
CA ASP A 9 8.40 3.86 -3.67
C ASP A 9 8.31 2.52 -2.94
N ILE A 10 9.29 1.62 -3.15
CA ILE A 10 9.43 0.39 -2.35
C ILE A 10 9.65 0.73 -0.86
N GLU A 11 10.54 1.68 -0.55
CA GLU A 11 10.80 2.08 0.84
C GLU A 11 9.60 2.77 1.49
N LYS A 12 8.87 3.63 0.75
CA LYS A 12 7.59 4.18 1.22
C LYS A 12 6.60 3.08 1.59
N ALA A 13 6.45 2.05 0.75
CA ALA A 13 5.57 0.92 1.04
C ALA A 13 6.02 0.11 2.27
N LYS A 14 7.32 -0.03 2.51
CA LYS A 14 7.86 -0.67 3.74
C LYS A 14 7.50 0.12 4.99
N ILE A 15 7.62 1.45 4.97
CA ILE A 15 7.25 2.31 6.11
C ILE A 15 5.76 2.14 6.45
N ILE A 16 4.87 2.13 5.45
CA ILE A 16 3.43 1.93 5.69
C ILE A 16 3.17 0.53 6.28
N ARG A 17 3.87 -0.50 5.80
CA ARG A 17 3.77 -1.87 6.33
C ARG A 17 4.16 -1.92 7.81
N GLU A 18 5.21 -1.20 8.23
CA GLU A 18 5.61 -1.13 9.64
C GLU A 18 4.56 -0.44 10.51
N LYS A 19 4.01 0.68 10.04
CA LYS A 19 2.88 1.37 10.72
C LYS A 19 1.67 0.45 10.86
N LEU A 20 1.35 -0.32 9.82
CA LEU A 20 0.24 -1.28 9.85
C LEU A 20 0.48 -2.40 10.88
N LYS A 21 1.68 -2.98 10.91
CA LYS A 21 2.07 -4.00 11.92
C LYS A 21 1.96 -3.44 13.33
N TRP A 22 2.39 -2.20 13.54
CA TRP A 22 2.26 -1.52 14.82
C TRP A 22 0.79 -1.31 15.20
N CYS A 23 -0.04 -0.82 14.27
CA CYS A 23 -1.48 -0.65 14.49
C CYS A 23 -2.16 -1.98 14.87
N TYR A 24 -1.85 -3.07 14.17
CA TYR A 24 -2.39 -4.40 14.49
C TYR A 24 -1.98 -4.86 15.89
N ARG A 25 -0.74 -4.57 16.30
CA ARG A 25 -0.25 -4.91 17.64
C ARG A 25 -0.94 -4.12 18.74
N ILE A 26 -1.19 -2.83 18.52
CA ILE A 26 -1.78 -1.94 19.53
C ILE A 26 -3.30 -2.13 19.64
N GLU A 27 -4.00 -2.23 18.50
CA GLU A 27 -5.47 -2.28 18.48
C GLU A 27 -6.04 -3.67 18.80
N GLY A 28 -5.25 -4.72 18.65
CA GLY A 28 -5.68 -6.09 18.92
C GLY A 28 -6.92 -6.44 18.12
N VAL A 29 -8.00 -6.80 18.81
CA VAL A 29 -9.29 -7.18 18.20
C VAL A 29 -9.92 -6.03 17.38
N ASN A 30 -9.62 -4.77 17.69
CA ASN A 30 -10.21 -3.61 17.01
C ASN A 30 -9.51 -3.23 15.69
N HIS A 31 -8.51 -3.99 15.26
CA HIS A 31 -7.72 -3.65 14.08
C HIS A 31 -8.56 -3.58 12.79
N MET A 32 -9.67 -4.30 12.71
CA MET A 32 -10.61 -4.27 11.57
C MET A 32 -11.21 -2.88 11.30
N GLN A 33 -11.46 -2.11 12.36
CA GLN A 33 -12.05 -0.76 12.24
C GLN A 33 -10.94 0.29 12.21
N LYS A 34 -10.01 0.21 13.16
CA LYS A 34 -8.96 1.23 13.36
C LYS A 34 -7.89 1.22 12.27
N CYS A 35 -7.45 0.04 11.82
CA CYS A 35 -6.30 -0.08 10.91
C CYS A 35 -6.68 -0.20 9.42
N ARG A 36 -7.98 -0.20 9.08
CA ARG A 36 -8.47 -0.37 7.69
C ARG A 36 -7.87 0.64 6.71
N HIS A 37 -7.75 1.90 7.12
CA HIS A 37 -7.19 2.95 6.27
C HIS A 37 -5.71 2.70 5.94
N LEU A 38 -4.92 2.20 6.90
CA LEU A 38 -3.52 1.82 6.68
C LEU A 38 -3.40 0.61 5.75
N VAL A 39 -4.32 -0.36 5.84
CA VAL A 39 -4.37 -1.50 4.91
C VAL A 39 -4.59 -1.00 3.49
N ASN A 40 -5.57 -0.12 3.27
CA ASN A 40 -5.85 0.43 1.95
C ASN A 40 -4.64 1.20 1.38
N GLN A 41 -4.03 2.08 2.18
CA GLN A 41 -2.81 2.81 1.78
C GLN A 41 -1.65 1.85 1.44
N TYR A 42 -1.46 0.79 2.22
CA TYR A 42 -0.43 -0.19 1.97
C TYR A 42 -0.69 -0.98 0.67
N LEU A 43 -1.93 -1.40 0.43
CA LEU A 43 -2.31 -2.12 -0.78
C LEU A 43 -2.16 -1.24 -2.02
N GLU A 44 -2.53 0.04 -1.93
CA GLU A 44 -2.40 1.00 -3.02
C GLU A 44 -0.94 1.34 -3.33
N SER A 45 -0.15 1.63 -2.29
CA SER A 45 1.27 1.98 -2.45
C SER A 45 2.09 0.86 -3.08
N THR A 46 1.60 -0.37 -3.06
CA THR A 46 2.31 -1.52 -3.62
C THR A 46 1.80 -1.94 -5.00
N ARG A 47 0.75 -1.31 -5.55
CA ARG A 47 0.24 -1.57 -6.92
C ARG A 47 1.26 -1.07 -7.96
N GLY A 48 1.44 -1.79 -9.06
CA GLY A 48 2.32 -1.39 -10.17
C GLY A 48 3.84 -1.43 -9.90
N ILE A 49 4.31 -1.47 -8.64
CA ILE A 49 5.75 -1.44 -8.31
C ILE A 49 6.48 -2.75 -8.63
N GLY A 50 5.79 -3.90 -8.58
CA GLY A 50 6.42 -5.22 -8.69
C GLY A 50 6.77 -5.89 -7.36
N TRP A 51 6.57 -5.20 -6.24
CA TRP A 51 6.85 -5.70 -4.90
C TRP A 51 5.72 -6.59 -4.37
N GLY A 52 6.01 -7.86 -4.03
CA GLY A 52 5.00 -8.79 -3.50
C GLY A 52 3.86 -9.10 -4.49
N LYS A 53 4.20 -9.29 -5.77
CA LYS A 53 3.26 -9.69 -6.82
C LYS A 53 2.71 -11.11 -6.60
N ASP A 54 3.56 -12.04 -6.19
CA ASP A 54 3.17 -13.46 -6.04
C ASP A 54 2.15 -13.69 -4.92
N GLY A 55 2.10 -12.81 -3.92
CA GLY A 55 1.16 -12.87 -2.81
C GLY A 55 -0.19 -12.16 -3.05
N ARG A 56 -0.45 -11.65 -4.25
CA ARG A 56 -1.68 -10.88 -4.55
C ARG A 56 -2.46 -11.45 -5.73
N HIS A 57 -3.78 -11.30 -5.64
CA HIS A 57 -4.68 -11.65 -6.72
C HIS A 57 -4.29 -10.91 -8.02
N PRO A 58 -4.23 -11.59 -9.19
CA PRO A 58 -3.77 -11.00 -10.45
C PRO A 58 -4.43 -9.67 -10.83
N SER A 59 -5.70 -9.44 -10.47
CA SER A 59 -6.39 -8.17 -10.76
C SER A 59 -5.77 -6.93 -10.09
N LEU A 60 -4.92 -7.13 -9.07
CA LEU A 60 -4.26 -6.05 -8.33
C LEU A 60 -2.81 -5.80 -8.79
N HIS A 61 -2.35 -6.49 -9.83
CA HIS A 61 -0.99 -6.33 -10.37
C HIS A 61 -0.84 -5.13 -11.29
N GLY A 62 -1.97 -4.57 -11.75
CA GLY A 62 -2.01 -3.40 -12.63
C GLY A 62 -1.46 -2.13 -11.97
N PRO A 63 -1.17 -1.10 -12.80
CA PRO A 63 -0.80 0.22 -12.30
C PRO A 63 -1.94 0.81 -11.45
N LYS A 64 -1.58 1.72 -10.53
CA LYS A 64 -2.57 2.47 -9.76
C LYS A 64 -3.46 3.23 -10.74
N VAL A 65 -4.77 2.99 -10.69
CA VAL A 65 -5.74 3.83 -11.41
C VAL A 65 -5.73 5.16 -10.67
N GLU A 66 -5.18 6.20 -11.29
CA GLU A 66 -5.28 7.55 -10.75
C GLU A 66 -6.76 7.92 -10.79
N ALA A 67 -7.33 8.22 -9.61
CA ALA A 67 -8.62 8.85 -9.56
C ALA A 67 -8.43 10.21 -10.22
N VAL A 68 -9.00 10.37 -11.41
CA VAL A 68 -9.12 11.68 -12.04
C VAL A 68 -9.93 12.51 -11.06
N GLU A 69 -9.28 13.45 -10.37
CA GLU A 69 -9.99 14.52 -9.68
C GLU A 69 -10.76 15.24 -10.77
N SER A 70 -12.07 15.01 -10.83
CA SER A 70 -12.97 15.85 -11.59
C SER A 70 -12.88 17.23 -10.95
N GLU A 71 -12.08 18.10 -11.55
CA GLU A 71 -12.12 19.54 -11.34
C GLU A 71 -13.57 19.98 -11.66
N GLU A 72 -14.27 20.49 -10.65
CA GLU A 72 -15.54 21.21 -10.77
C GLU A 72 -15.36 22.61 -10.17
#